data_AF-A0A8J2J618-F1
#
_entry.id   AF-A0A8J2J618-F1
#
_cell.length_a   1.000
_cell.length_b   1.000
_cell.length_c   1.000
_cell.angle_alpha   90.00
_cell.angle_beta   90.00
_cell.angle_gamma   90.00
#
_symmetry.space_group_name_H-M   'P 1'
#
loop_
_entity.id
_entity.type
_entity.pdbx_description
1 polymer ?
#
loop_
_entity_poly.entity_id
_entity_poly.type
_entity_poly.pdbx_seq_one_letter_code
_entity_poly.pdbx_strand_id
1 'polypeptide(L)'
;MVPSRIFGILITLLPFTFAVEELILTPLIREGNLDKAKEMAINNINLYNIKSSLNKPITSYSGYLTINEAYNSNLFFWLFPAIENPDTSSVILVVNSIPGISLMQGIFLENGPFTLDENLELKEQNYTWAKTHTLIYIDSPVGSGFSFTDNQEGWASSSQEMNEQVYEAMKQIYTLFPEYQSRDLYFSGTSYAGRVIPKMVLTFEEKGRSDDFQKEVSGVNGSEQVRGGNATNTKN
;
A
#
# COMPACT_ATOMS: atom_id res chain seq x y z
N MET A 1 -21.91 -26.61 55.40
CA MET A 1 -22.83 -25.49 55.16
C MET A 1 -21.96 -24.24 54.99
N VAL A 2 -22.00 -23.63 53.80
CA VAL A 2 -21.23 -22.44 53.31
C VAL A 2 -21.66 -21.17 54.12
N PRO A 3 -20.99 -19.96 54.16
CA PRO A 3 -19.86 -19.33 53.40
C PRO A 3 -18.76 -18.69 54.33
N SER A 4 -17.65 -18.04 53.93
CA SER A 4 -17.50 -16.82 53.09
C SER A 4 -16.03 -16.42 52.85
N ARG A 5 -15.67 -16.17 51.57
CA ARG A 5 -14.97 -15.00 50.96
C ARG A 5 -13.67 -14.35 51.53
N ILE A 6 -12.73 -14.18 50.57
CA ILE A 6 -11.70 -13.12 50.34
C ILE A 6 -10.23 -13.47 50.64
N PHE A 7 -9.41 -13.51 49.58
CA PHE A 7 -8.17 -12.74 49.32
C PHE A 7 -7.69 -13.22 47.93
N GLY A 8 -7.71 -12.45 46.84
CA GLY A 8 -7.05 -11.15 46.69
C GLY A 8 -5.66 -11.36 46.08
N ILE A 9 -5.56 -11.93 44.85
CA ILE A 9 -4.30 -11.94 44.12
C ILE A 9 -4.21 -10.64 43.33
N LEU A 10 -3.37 -9.76 43.88
CA LEU A 10 -2.91 -8.51 43.32
C LEU A 10 -2.13 -8.79 42.03
N ILE A 11 -2.78 -8.70 40.87
CA ILE A 11 -2.08 -8.58 39.58
C ILE A 11 -1.57 -7.13 39.55
N THR A 12 -0.31 -6.94 39.88
CA THR A 12 0.41 -5.69 39.65
C THR A 12 0.42 -5.41 38.15
N LEU A 13 -0.30 -4.36 37.76
CA LEU A 13 -0.23 -3.69 36.47
C LEU A 13 1.22 -3.36 36.12
N LEU A 14 1.80 -4.11 35.19
CA LEU A 14 2.86 -3.59 34.33
C LEU A 14 2.19 -3.25 32.99
N PRO A 15 2.11 -1.98 32.57
CA PRO A 15 1.81 -1.66 31.19
C PRO A 15 3.11 -1.90 30.41
N PHE A 16 3.44 -3.15 30.11
CA PHE A 16 4.26 -3.40 28.93
C PHE A 16 3.33 -3.27 27.73
N THR A 17 2.94 -2.03 27.43
CA THR A 17 2.63 -1.67 26.05
C THR A 17 3.95 -1.80 25.32
N PHE A 18 4.15 -2.92 24.61
CA PHE A 18 5.08 -2.91 23.50
C PHE A 18 4.54 -1.87 22.53
N ALA A 19 5.10 -0.65 22.56
CA ALA A 19 4.95 0.26 21.44
C ALA A 19 5.65 -0.46 20.29
N VAL A 20 4.87 -1.03 19.38
CA VAL A 20 5.41 -1.44 18.09
C VAL A 20 5.72 -0.13 17.38
N GLU A 21 6.99 0.29 17.44
CA GLU A 21 7.45 1.51 16.79
C GLU A 21 7.17 1.39 15.28
N GLU A 22 6.57 2.43 14.70
CA GLU A 22 6.26 2.46 13.28
C GLU A 22 7.56 2.37 12.47
N LEU A 23 7.64 1.42 11.53
CA LEU A 23 8.81 1.28 10.68
C LEU A 23 8.85 2.39 9.63
N ILE A 24 9.38 3.56 9.99
CA ILE A 24 9.57 4.70 9.09
C ILE A 24 10.88 4.53 8.31
N LEU A 25 10.79 4.30 7.01
CA LEU A 25 11.95 4.01 6.15
C LEU A 25 12.62 5.27 5.60
N THR A 26 11.89 6.39 5.53
CA THR A 26 12.36 7.63 4.89
C THR A 26 13.72 8.14 5.38
N PRO A 27 14.05 8.13 6.68
CA PRO A 27 15.39 8.50 7.15
C PRO A 27 16.50 7.66 6.51
N LEU A 28 16.33 6.33 6.48
CA LEU A 28 17.31 5.41 5.88
C LEU A 28 17.42 5.61 4.37
N ILE A 29 16.31 5.83 3.68
CA ILE A 29 16.29 6.09 2.24
C ILE A 29 17.08 7.36 1.91
N ARG A 30 16.88 8.45 2.66
CA ARG A 30 17.58 9.73 2.44
C ARG A 30 19.06 9.69 2.77
N GLU A 31 19.44 8.91 3.78
CA GLU A 31 20.84 8.67 4.12
C GLU A 31 21.54 7.74 3.13
N GLY A 32 20.82 7.17 2.16
CA GLY A 32 21.35 6.20 1.20
C GLY A 32 21.59 4.81 1.79
N ASN A 33 21.08 4.53 2.98
CA ASN A 33 21.20 3.25 3.66
C ASN A 33 20.14 2.25 3.16
N LEU A 34 20.16 2.01 1.85
CA LEU A 34 19.10 1.28 1.14
C LEU A 34 19.06 -0.20 1.51
N ASP A 35 20.22 -0.84 1.70
CA ASP A 35 20.28 -2.26 2.08
C ASP A 35 19.62 -2.50 3.44
N LYS A 36 19.92 -1.64 4.43
CA LYS A 36 19.27 -1.71 5.75
C LYS A 36 17.78 -1.42 5.67
N ALA A 37 17.37 -0.43 4.85
CA ALA A 37 15.96 -0.13 4.65
C ALA A 37 15.22 -1.32 4.02
N LYS A 38 15.80 -2.00 3.03
CA LYS A 38 15.26 -3.23 2.41
C LYS A 38 15.17 -4.37 3.43
N GLU A 39 16.22 -4.57 4.23
CA GLU A 39 16.27 -5.60 5.27
C GLU A 39 15.18 -5.38 6.34
N MET A 40 14.99 -4.14 6.79
CA MET A 40 13.96 -3.83 7.78
C MET A 40 12.55 -3.97 7.21
N ALA A 41 12.34 -3.65 5.94
CA ALA A 41 11.04 -3.73 5.29
C ALA A 41 10.59 -5.15 4.96
N ILE A 42 11.49 -6.15 4.96
CA ILE A 42 11.20 -7.49 4.45
C ILE A 42 10.24 -8.28 5.36
N ASN A 43 9.22 -8.86 4.74
CA ASN A 43 8.32 -9.83 5.35
C ASN A 43 8.45 -11.16 4.61
N ASN A 44 8.82 -12.23 5.32
CA ASN A 44 8.85 -13.58 4.78
C ASN A 44 7.65 -14.37 5.32
N ILE A 45 6.54 -14.29 4.60
CA ILE A 45 5.27 -14.88 5.04
C ILE A 45 5.26 -16.35 4.69
N ASN A 46 5.27 -17.16 5.74
CA ASN A 46 5.35 -18.59 5.63
C ASN A 46 3.97 -19.23 5.78
N LEU A 47 3.52 -19.94 4.75
CA LEU A 47 2.22 -20.58 4.70
C LEU A 47 2.28 -22.09 5.03
N TYR A 48 3.41 -22.64 5.54
CA TYR A 48 3.63 -24.10 5.70
C TYR A 48 2.52 -24.90 6.42
N ASN A 49 1.69 -24.29 7.27
CA ASN A 49 0.58 -25.00 7.94
C ASN A 49 -0.66 -25.19 7.05
N ILE A 50 -0.56 -24.75 5.81
CA ILE A 50 -1.64 -24.63 4.85
C ILE A 50 -1.01 -25.16 3.57
N LYS A 51 -1.72 -25.99 2.80
CA LYS A 51 -1.21 -26.58 1.55
C LYS A 51 -0.96 -25.49 0.50
N SER A 52 0.01 -24.61 0.72
CA SER A 52 0.45 -23.62 -0.25
C SER A 52 0.96 -24.37 -1.46
N SER A 53 0.48 -23.97 -2.63
CA SER A 53 0.97 -24.48 -3.90
C SER A 53 2.42 -24.03 -4.14
N LEU A 54 2.78 -22.92 -3.51
CA LEU A 54 4.13 -22.39 -3.45
C LEU A 54 4.89 -23.11 -2.34
N ASN A 55 5.80 -24.02 -2.71
CA ASN A 55 6.75 -24.65 -1.78
C ASN A 55 7.82 -23.65 -1.25
N LYS A 56 7.52 -22.35 -1.19
CA LYS A 56 8.39 -21.26 -0.75
C LYS A 56 7.58 -20.17 -0.03
N PRO A 57 8.13 -19.47 0.98
CA PRO A 57 7.50 -18.28 1.55
C PRO A 57 7.23 -17.21 0.49
N ILE A 58 6.18 -16.42 0.72
CA ILE A 58 5.93 -15.21 -0.08
C ILE A 58 6.70 -14.07 0.58
N THR A 59 7.75 -13.62 -0.10
CA THR A 59 8.49 -12.41 0.29
C THR A 59 7.73 -11.17 -0.15
N SER A 60 7.62 -10.19 0.74
CA SER A 60 7.03 -8.88 0.47
C SER A 60 7.76 -7.82 1.28
N TYR A 61 7.51 -6.54 0.99
CA TYR A 61 8.16 -5.43 1.67
C TYR A 61 7.13 -4.41 2.11
N SER A 62 7.17 -3.98 3.37
CA SER A 62 6.23 -2.98 3.87
C SER A 62 6.90 -2.01 4.84
N GLY A 63 6.33 -0.82 4.96
CA GLY A 63 6.78 0.18 5.90
C GLY A 63 6.09 1.51 5.66
N TYR A 64 6.57 2.52 6.36
CA TYR A 64 6.07 3.88 6.28
C TYR A 64 7.03 4.79 5.53
N LEU A 65 6.46 5.65 4.70
CA LEU A 65 7.16 6.68 3.93
C LEU A 65 6.64 8.05 4.36
N THR A 66 7.51 8.85 4.97
CA THR A 66 7.21 10.23 5.34
C THR A 66 7.05 11.08 4.09
N ILE A 67 5.88 11.70 3.96
CA ILE A 67 5.53 12.59 2.86
C ILE A 67 5.54 14.05 3.31
N ASN A 68 5.28 14.31 4.60
CA ASN A 68 5.41 15.65 5.18
C ASN A 68 5.97 15.55 6.61
N GLU A 69 7.20 16.00 6.80
CA GLU A 69 7.87 16.00 8.11
C GLU A 69 7.25 16.95 9.11
N ALA A 70 6.74 18.11 8.65
CA ALA A 70 6.20 19.14 9.54
C ALA A 70 5.00 18.64 10.34
N TYR A 71 4.29 17.67 9.80
CA TYR A 71 3.09 17.08 10.40
C TYR A 71 3.25 15.60 10.76
N ASN A 72 4.47 15.05 10.61
CA ASN A 72 4.72 13.61 10.71
C ASN A 72 3.72 12.77 9.87
N SER A 73 3.48 13.21 8.64
CA SER A 73 2.54 12.55 7.73
C SER A 73 3.26 11.42 6.98
N ASN A 74 2.76 10.20 7.16
CA ASN A 74 3.37 8.98 6.67
C ASN A 74 2.36 8.15 5.87
N LEU A 75 2.76 7.69 4.69
CA LEU A 75 2.02 6.71 3.89
C LEU A 75 2.54 5.30 4.16
N PHE A 76 1.63 4.37 4.46
CA PHE A 76 1.93 2.95 4.50
C PHE A 76 1.91 2.35 3.09
N PHE A 77 2.92 1.54 2.78
CA PHE A 77 2.94 0.76 1.54
C PHE A 77 3.18 -0.73 1.84
N TRP A 78 2.73 -1.56 0.90
CA TRP A 78 3.08 -2.97 0.85
C TRP A 78 3.35 -3.40 -0.60
N LEU A 79 4.57 -3.84 -0.84
CA LEU A 79 5.09 -4.27 -2.13
C LEU A 79 5.23 -5.80 -2.17
N PHE A 80 4.73 -6.41 -3.23
CA PHE A 80 4.82 -7.83 -3.50
C PHE A 80 5.54 -8.06 -4.84
N PRO A 81 6.81 -8.51 -4.82
CA PRO A 81 7.49 -8.93 -6.05
C PRO A 81 6.71 -10.02 -6.77
N ALA A 82 6.80 -10.06 -8.11
CA ALA A 82 6.18 -11.14 -8.87
C ALA A 82 6.71 -12.51 -8.44
N ILE A 83 5.81 -13.48 -8.32
CA ILE A 83 6.13 -14.86 -7.96
C ILE A 83 6.93 -15.54 -9.08
N GLU A 84 6.53 -15.28 -10.32
CA GLU A 84 7.18 -15.72 -11.55
C GLU A 84 7.98 -14.55 -12.16
N ASN A 85 9.24 -14.80 -12.52
CA ASN A 85 10.14 -13.83 -13.15
C ASN A 85 10.20 -12.47 -12.39
N PRO A 86 10.55 -12.48 -11.08
CA PRO A 86 10.62 -11.26 -10.26
C PRO A 86 11.59 -10.21 -10.79
N ASP A 87 12.55 -10.58 -11.64
CA ASP A 87 13.58 -9.67 -12.15
C ASP A 87 13.14 -8.86 -13.38
N THR A 88 12.12 -9.34 -14.11
CA THR A 88 11.69 -8.74 -15.38
C THR A 88 10.20 -8.37 -15.42
N SER A 89 9.43 -8.77 -14.40
CA SER A 89 8.00 -8.48 -14.30
C SER A 89 7.71 -6.97 -14.24
N SER A 90 6.66 -6.55 -14.92
CA SER A 90 6.13 -5.19 -14.81
C SER A 90 5.58 -4.90 -13.41
N VAL A 91 5.45 -3.62 -13.10
CA VAL A 91 4.95 -3.11 -11.82
C VAL A 91 3.52 -2.63 -12.01
N ILE A 92 2.62 -3.04 -11.11
CA ILE A 92 1.27 -2.51 -11.00
C ILE A 92 1.17 -1.74 -9.69
N LEU A 93 0.92 -0.43 -9.80
CA LEU A 93 0.45 0.36 -8.67
C LEU A 93 -1.08 0.21 -8.57
N VAL A 94 -1.54 -0.39 -7.48
CA VAL A 94 -2.96 -0.46 -7.15
C VAL A 94 -3.38 0.87 -6.52
N VAL A 95 -4.38 1.52 -7.11
CA VAL A 95 -4.82 2.87 -6.77
C VAL A 95 -6.11 2.81 -5.96
N ASN A 96 -6.12 3.56 -4.86
CA ASN A 96 -7.28 3.73 -4.01
C ASN A 96 -8.41 4.42 -4.77
N SER A 97 -9.54 3.74 -4.86
CA SER A 97 -10.73 4.24 -5.54
C SER A 97 -11.50 5.22 -4.67
N ILE A 98 -11.51 4.99 -3.35
CA ILE A 98 -12.25 5.77 -2.37
C ILE A 98 -11.26 6.27 -1.32
N PRO A 99 -11.09 7.59 -1.16
CA PRO A 99 -10.26 8.15 -0.09
C PRO A 99 -10.70 7.66 1.29
N GLY A 100 -9.76 7.35 2.19
CA GLY A 100 -10.04 6.93 3.56
C GLY A 100 -10.27 5.42 3.74
N ILE A 101 -10.38 4.64 2.66
CA ILE A 101 -10.44 3.17 2.73
C ILE A 101 -9.03 2.60 2.52
N SER A 102 -8.69 1.56 3.27
CA SER A 102 -7.41 0.87 3.10
C SER A 102 -7.41 0.00 1.84
N LEU A 103 -6.37 0.12 1.04
CA LEU A 103 -6.09 -0.77 -0.10
C LEU A 103 -5.74 -2.19 0.32
N MET A 104 -5.45 -2.40 1.60
CA MET A 104 -5.09 -3.72 2.11
C MET A 104 -6.23 -4.73 1.94
N GLN A 105 -7.48 -4.28 1.76
CA GLN A 105 -8.58 -5.15 1.34
C GLN A 105 -8.31 -5.82 0.00
N GLY A 106 -7.71 -5.11 -0.96
CA GLY A 106 -7.35 -5.66 -2.28
C GLY A 106 -6.33 -6.79 -2.21
N ILE A 107 -5.52 -6.83 -1.13
CA ILE A 107 -4.55 -7.90 -0.89
C ILE A 107 -5.25 -9.23 -0.63
N PHE A 108 -6.36 -9.21 0.11
CA PHE A 108 -7.05 -10.41 0.61
C PHE A 108 -8.32 -10.76 -0.16
N LEU A 109 -8.96 -9.76 -0.79
CA LEU A 109 -10.31 -9.88 -1.36
C LEU A 109 -10.35 -9.71 -2.88
N GLU A 110 -9.28 -9.20 -3.50
CA GLU A 110 -9.26 -8.91 -4.93
C GLU A 110 -8.10 -9.59 -5.65
N ASN A 111 -6.96 -8.89 -5.80
CA ASN A 111 -5.89 -9.22 -6.74
C ASN A 111 -4.56 -9.58 -6.07
N GLY A 112 -4.47 -9.44 -4.74
CA GLY A 112 -3.26 -9.75 -4.00
C GLY A 112 -2.96 -11.24 -3.84
N PRO A 113 -1.81 -11.58 -3.24
CA PRO A 113 -1.32 -12.95 -3.15
C PRO A 113 -2.00 -13.79 -2.07
N PHE A 114 -2.89 -13.19 -1.28
CA PHE A 114 -3.48 -13.84 -0.13
C PHE A 114 -5.01 -13.84 -0.16
N THR A 115 -5.60 -14.72 0.62
CA THR A 115 -7.01 -14.68 0.99
C THR A 115 -7.17 -15.15 2.43
N LEU A 116 -8.35 -15.02 3.01
CA LEU A 116 -8.67 -15.51 4.35
C LEU A 116 -9.69 -16.63 4.22
N ASP A 117 -9.48 -17.74 4.92
CA ASP A 117 -10.50 -18.79 5.02
C ASP A 117 -11.60 -18.42 6.03
N GLU A 118 -12.57 -19.32 6.19
CA GLU A 118 -13.71 -19.14 7.11
C GLU A 118 -13.29 -18.96 8.58
N ASN A 119 -12.08 -19.39 8.95
CA ASN A 119 -11.50 -19.25 10.28
C ASN A 119 -10.60 -18.01 10.41
N LEU A 120 -10.58 -17.13 9.39
CA LEU A 120 -9.67 -15.99 9.28
C LEU A 120 -8.18 -16.39 9.23
N GLU A 121 -7.87 -17.60 8.78
CA GLU A 121 -6.50 -18.01 8.53
C GLU A 121 -6.04 -17.53 7.15
N LEU A 122 -4.81 -17.01 7.10
CA LEU A 122 -4.18 -16.55 5.86
C LEU A 122 -3.90 -17.71 4.91
N LYS A 123 -4.50 -17.70 3.72
CA LYS A 123 -4.27 -18.67 2.64
C LYS A 123 -3.59 -17.99 1.45
N GLU A 124 -2.94 -18.80 0.62
CA GLU A 124 -2.50 -18.38 -0.70
C GLU A 124 -3.70 -18.15 -1.63
N GLN A 125 -3.66 -17.08 -2.43
CA GLN A 125 -4.65 -16.83 -3.46
C GLN A 125 -4.24 -17.48 -4.79
N ASN A 126 -5.08 -18.38 -5.31
CA ASN A 126 -4.79 -19.10 -6.56
C ASN A 126 -4.81 -18.18 -7.80
N TYR A 127 -5.61 -17.10 -7.75
CA TYR A 127 -5.78 -16.14 -8.84
C TYR A 127 -5.29 -14.76 -8.42
N THR A 128 -3.98 -14.61 -8.31
CA THR A 128 -3.33 -13.34 -7.94
C THR A 128 -2.63 -12.69 -9.13
N TRP A 129 -2.66 -11.36 -9.19
CA TRP A 129 -1.83 -10.62 -10.15
C TRP A 129 -0.34 -10.66 -9.79
N ALA A 130 -0.03 -10.92 -8.51
CA ALA A 130 1.35 -11.12 -8.04
C ALA A 130 2.00 -12.34 -8.68
N LYS A 131 1.24 -13.20 -9.37
CA LYS A 131 1.78 -14.33 -10.13
C LYS A 131 2.79 -13.85 -11.17
N THR A 132 2.47 -12.80 -11.93
CA THR A 132 3.24 -12.35 -13.09
C THR A 132 3.69 -10.88 -13.02
N HIS A 133 3.16 -10.12 -12.07
CA HIS A 133 3.44 -8.69 -11.90
C HIS A 133 3.91 -8.41 -10.48
N THR A 134 4.76 -7.41 -10.32
CA THR A 134 5.07 -6.85 -9.00
C THR A 134 3.93 -5.91 -8.62
N LEU A 135 3.32 -6.10 -7.45
CA LEU A 135 2.20 -5.28 -6.98
C LEU A 135 2.66 -4.31 -5.91
N ILE A 136 2.19 -3.07 -5.98
CA ILE A 136 2.40 -2.04 -4.96
C ILE A 136 1.04 -1.54 -4.49
N TYR A 137 0.79 -1.64 -3.20
CA TYR A 137 -0.38 -1.07 -2.53
C TYR A 137 0.09 0.09 -1.65
N ILE A 138 -0.58 1.24 -1.74
CA ILE A 138 -0.29 2.41 -0.91
C ILE A 138 -1.60 2.92 -0.31
N ASP A 139 -1.69 2.95 1.01
CA ASP A 139 -2.86 3.48 1.71
C ASP A 139 -2.88 5.01 1.59
N SER A 140 -3.45 5.53 0.51
CA SER A 140 -3.50 6.96 0.20
C SER A 140 -4.93 7.51 0.21
N PRO A 141 -5.14 8.79 0.62
CA PRO A 141 -4.14 9.73 1.11
C PRO A 141 -3.75 9.49 2.57
N VAL A 142 -2.83 10.30 3.10
CA VAL A 142 -2.49 10.34 4.53
C VAL A 142 -3.78 10.36 5.37
N GLY A 143 -3.85 9.48 6.38
CA GLY A 143 -5.04 9.23 7.20
C GLY A 143 -5.93 8.09 6.69
N SER A 144 -5.62 7.49 5.54
CA SER A 144 -6.34 6.30 5.04
C SER A 144 -5.69 5.03 5.56
N GLY A 145 -6.50 4.06 5.96
CA GLY A 145 -6.02 2.73 6.38
C GLY A 145 -4.95 2.80 7.46
N PHE A 146 -3.75 2.29 7.16
CA PHE A 146 -2.62 2.32 8.08
C PHE A 146 -1.82 3.63 8.05
N SER A 147 -2.03 4.50 7.06
CA SER A 147 -1.33 5.78 6.93
C SER A 147 -1.82 6.81 7.94
N PHE A 148 -0.90 7.62 8.48
CA PHE A 148 -1.21 8.50 9.62
C PHE A 148 -0.50 9.86 9.52
N THR A 149 -0.94 10.77 10.38
CA THR A 149 -0.32 12.09 10.62
C THR A 149 -0.63 12.51 12.05
N ASP A 150 0.27 13.26 12.68
CA ASP A 150 0.08 13.76 14.04
C ASP A 150 -0.71 15.08 14.06
N ASN A 151 -0.87 15.71 12.90
CA ASN A 151 -1.60 16.95 12.73
C ASN A 151 -2.62 16.84 11.59
N GLN A 152 -3.83 17.36 11.82
CA GLN A 152 -4.91 17.44 10.84
C GLN A 152 -4.53 18.24 9.58
N GLU A 153 -3.63 19.21 9.71
CA GLU A 153 -3.06 19.95 8.57
C GLU A 153 -2.18 19.07 7.65
N GLY A 154 -1.84 17.86 8.08
CA GLY A 154 -1.17 16.84 7.26
C GLY A 154 -2.12 16.02 6.38
N TRP A 155 -3.44 16.18 6.54
CA TRP A 155 -4.42 15.55 5.63
C TRP A 155 -4.40 16.25 4.27
N ALA A 156 -4.57 15.46 3.21
CA ALA A 156 -4.72 16.02 1.87
C ALA A 156 -6.02 16.84 1.77
N SER A 157 -5.91 18.09 1.33
CA SER A 157 -7.02 19.03 1.16
C SER A 157 -7.60 19.05 -0.26
N SER A 158 -6.90 18.43 -1.23
CA SER A 158 -7.31 18.37 -2.63
C SER A 158 -6.89 17.07 -3.31
N SER A 159 -7.56 16.70 -4.41
CA SER A 159 -7.17 15.53 -5.22
C SER A 159 -5.77 15.67 -5.82
N GLN A 160 -5.29 16.89 -6.03
CA GLN A 160 -3.93 17.12 -6.50
C GLN A 160 -2.92 16.75 -5.42
N GLU A 161 -3.10 17.25 -4.19
CA GLU A 161 -2.24 16.88 -3.06
C GLU A 161 -2.24 15.37 -2.82
N MET A 162 -3.40 14.71 -2.90
CA MET A 162 -3.47 13.24 -2.79
C MET A 162 -2.59 12.53 -3.82
N ASN A 163 -2.62 12.97 -5.09
CA ASN A 163 -1.81 12.37 -6.16
C ASN A 163 -0.32 12.68 -5.96
N GLU A 164 0.02 13.87 -5.50
CA GLU A 164 1.40 14.26 -5.18
C GLU A 164 1.97 13.43 -4.03
N GLN A 165 1.16 13.11 -3.01
CA GLN A 165 1.60 12.21 -1.93
C GLN A 165 1.94 10.80 -2.46
N VAL A 166 1.12 10.26 -3.38
CA VAL A 166 1.40 8.95 -4.01
C VAL A 166 2.64 9.02 -4.89
N TYR A 167 2.83 10.10 -5.62
CA TYR A 167 4.03 10.33 -6.44
C TYR A 167 5.30 10.35 -5.58
N GLU A 168 5.30 11.09 -4.47
CA GLU A 168 6.43 11.14 -3.55
C GLU A 168 6.68 9.79 -2.84
N ALA A 169 5.64 9.02 -2.53
CA ALA A 169 5.81 7.65 -2.06
C ALA A 169 6.47 6.76 -3.12
N MET A 170 6.03 6.82 -4.38
CA MET A 170 6.61 6.05 -5.47
C MET A 170 8.08 6.41 -5.74
N LYS A 171 8.46 7.68 -5.61
CA LYS A 171 9.86 8.13 -5.65
C LYS A 171 10.70 7.43 -4.60
N GLN A 172 10.23 7.39 -3.37
CA GLN A 172 10.93 6.71 -2.29
C GLN A 172 10.98 5.20 -2.51
N ILE A 173 9.90 4.57 -2.97
CA ILE A 173 9.85 3.13 -3.27
C ILE A 173 10.87 2.78 -4.36
N TYR A 174 10.98 3.55 -5.44
CA TYR A 174 11.97 3.27 -6.48
C TYR A 174 13.39 3.73 -6.14
N THR A 175 13.56 4.64 -5.19
CA THR A 175 14.87 4.87 -4.57
C THR A 175 15.27 3.64 -3.74
N LEU A 176 14.33 3.07 -3.00
CA LEU A 176 14.54 1.87 -2.22
C LEU A 176 14.76 0.65 -3.13
N PHE A 177 13.99 0.50 -4.22
CA PHE A 177 14.04 -0.61 -5.17
C PHE A 177 14.37 -0.12 -6.59
N PRO A 178 15.63 0.32 -6.85
CA PRO A 178 16.03 0.89 -8.13
C PRO A 178 15.85 -0.08 -9.31
N GLU A 179 15.85 -1.39 -9.06
CA GLU A 179 15.57 -2.45 -10.05
C GLU A 179 14.19 -2.34 -10.72
N TYR A 180 13.25 -1.59 -10.14
CA TYR A 180 11.92 -1.35 -10.70
C TYR A 180 11.85 -0.14 -11.63
N GLN A 181 12.88 0.72 -11.65
CA GLN A 181 12.87 1.94 -12.46
C GLN A 181 12.77 1.65 -13.96
N SER A 182 13.48 0.63 -14.46
CA SER A 182 13.48 0.27 -15.88
C SER A 182 12.27 -0.56 -16.32
N ARG A 183 11.36 -0.90 -15.40
CA ARG A 183 10.24 -1.81 -15.67
C ARG A 183 8.99 -1.06 -16.07
N ASP A 184 8.12 -1.65 -16.87
CA ASP A 184 6.84 -1.03 -17.19
C ASP A 184 5.99 -0.78 -15.93
N LEU A 185 5.39 0.41 -15.82
CA LEU A 185 4.49 0.78 -14.72
C LEU A 185 3.05 0.91 -15.23
N TYR A 186 2.17 0.13 -14.62
CA TYR A 186 0.73 0.17 -14.88
C TYR A 186 0.00 0.68 -13.64
N PHE A 187 -1.06 1.45 -13.87
CA PHE A 187 -1.97 1.87 -12.81
C PHE A 187 -3.24 1.03 -12.91
N SER A 188 -3.68 0.49 -11.77
CA SER A 188 -4.89 -0.33 -11.71
C SER A 188 -5.75 0.04 -10.52
N GLY A 189 -7.07 -0.05 -10.67
CA GLY A 189 -8.01 0.14 -9.56
C GLY A 189 -9.43 -0.19 -9.96
N THR A 190 -10.30 -0.35 -8.96
CA THR A 190 -11.72 -0.70 -9.13
C THR A 190 -12.62 0.53 -8.91
N SER A 191 -13.89 0.51 -9.26
CA SER A 191 -14.85 1.58 -8.94
C SER A 191 -14.39 3.00 -9.37
N TYR A 192 -14.39 3.96 -8.44
CA TYR A 192 -14.06 5.37 -8.69
C TYR A 192 -12.60 5.61 -9.12
N ALA A 193 -11.74 4.59 -9.09
CA ALA A 193 -10.39 4.65 -9.62
C ALA A 193 -10.34 5.09 -11.10
N GLY A 194 -11.37 4.77 -11.90
CA GLY A 194 -11.45 5.24 -13.29
C GLY A 194 -11.45 6.77 -13.45
N ARG A 195 -11.77 7.54 -12.39
CA ARG A 195 -11.65 9.02 -12.37
C ARG A 195 -10.35 9.50 -11.73
N VAL A 196 -9.84 8.76 -10.76
CA VAL A 196 -8.63 9.11 -10.02
C VAL A 196 -7.39 8.85 -10.87
N ILE A 197 -7.33 7.68 -11.49
CA ILE A 197 -6.14 7.21 -12.21
C ILE A 197 -5.72 8.18 -13.33
N PRO A 198 -6.60 8.68 -14.23
CA PRO A 198 -6.16 9.63 -15.26
C PRO A 198 -5.50 10.89 -14.70
N LYS A 199 -6.00 11.41 -13.58
CA LYS A 199 -5.40 12.58 -12.91
C LYS A 199 -4.06 12.25 -12.26
N MET A 200 -3.93 11.03 -11.72
CA MET A 200 -2.70 10.56 -11.12
C MET A 200 -1.61 10.36 -12.18
N VAL A 201 -1.96 9.78 -13.34
CA VAL A 201 -1.04 9.67 -14.49
C VAL A 201 -0.54 11.05 -14.93
N LEU A 202 -1.44 12.03 -15.06
CA LEU A 202 -1.02 13.41 -15.39
C LEU A 202 -0.06 13.98 -14.35
N THR A 203 -0.29 13.72 -13.05
CA THR A 203 0.62 14.17 -11.99
C THR A 203 2.01 13.54 -12.15
N PHE A 204 2.09 12.25 -12.47
CA PHE A 204 3.36 11.55 -12.71
C PHE A 204 4.10 12.10 -13.93
N GLU A 205 3.37 12.37 -15.04
CA GLU A 205 3.95 12.94 -16.25
C GLU A 205 4.45 14.38 -16.04
N GLU A 206 3.65 15.23 -15.39
CA GLU A 206 3.99 16.63 -15.14
C GLU A 206 5.17 16.78 -14.19
N LYS A 207 5.15 16.04 -13.08
CA LYS A 207 6.23 16.07 -12.08
C LYS A 207 7.51 15.42 -12.60
N GLY A 208 7.39 14.28 -13.28
CA GLY A 208 8.54 13.59 -13.87
C GLY A 208 9.24 14.39 -14.97
N ARG A 209 8.56 15.32 -15.65
CA ARG A 209 9.22 16.29 -16.55
C ARG A 209 10.04 17.35 -15.81
N SER A 210 9.73 17.60 -14.55
CA SER A 210 10.30 18.69 -13.74
C SER A 210 11.34 18.24 -12.71
N ASP A 211 11.46 16.93 -12.45
CA ASP A 211 12.47 16.36 -11.57
C ASP A 211 13.23 15.22 -12.26
N ASP A 212 14.29 14.72 -11.60
CA ASP A 212 15.12 13.63 -12.13
C ASP A 212 14.42 12.25 -12.07
N PHE A 213 13.22 12.19 -11.46
CA PHE A 213 12.43 10.97 -11.37
C PHE A 213 11.49 10.83 -12.58
N GLN A 214 12.08 10.38 -13.69
CA GLN A 214 11.33 10.13 -14.92
C GLN A 214 10.79 8.69 -14.92
N LYS A 215 9.51 8.54 -14.55
CA LYS A 215 8.79 7.29 -14.71
C LYS A 215 7.59 7.46 -15.64
N GLU A 216 7.68 6.85 -16.82
CA GLU A 216 6.56 6.82 -17.76
C GLU A 216 5.51 5.78 -17.33
N VAL A 217 4.25 6.11 -17.58
CA VAL A 217 3.13 5.20 -17.35
C VAL A 217 2.89 4.37 -18.61
N SER A 218 3.15 3.06 -18.51
CA SER A 218 3.03 2.11 -19.62
C SER A 218 1.57 1.73 -19.93
N GLY A 219 0.64 1.92 -18.97
CA GLY A 219 -0.78 1.69 -19.21
C GLY A 219 -1.68 1.83 -17.99
N VAL A 220 -2.98 1.71 -18.25
CA VAL A 220 -4.04 1.99 -17.26
C VAL A 220 -5.17 0.98 -17.36
N ASN A 221 -5.61 0.47 -16.21
CA ASN A 221 -6.79 -0.40 -16.08
C ASN A 221 -7.71 0.14 -14.97
N GLY A 222 -8.96 0.43 -15.32
CA GLY A 222 -9.99 0.81 -14.36
C GLY A 222 -11.23 -0.02 -14.59
N SER A 223 -11.61 -0.89 -13.64
CA SER A 223 -12.89 -1.60 -13.71
C SER A 223 -13.97 -0.79 -13.00
N GLU A 224 -15.11 -0.60 -13.68
CA GLU A 224 -16.37 0.03 -13.21
C GLU A 224 -16.49 1.58 -13.36
N GLN A 225 -17.18 2.02 -14.43
CA GLN A 225 -17.66 3.40 -14.57
C GLN A 225 -19.08 3.54 -13.99
N VAL A 226 -19.24 4.25 -12.86
CA VAL A 226 -20.53 4.87 -12.54
C VAL A 226 -20.68 6.11 -13.42
N ARG A 227 -21.32 5.95 -14.59
CA ARG A 227 -21.85 7.06 -15.40
C ARG A 227 -23.07 7.65 -14.69
N GLY A 228 -22.84 8.47 -13.67
CA GLY A 228 -23.86 9.31 -13.05
C GLY A 228 -23.83 10.71 -13.69
N GLY A 229 -24.77 10.98 -14.60
CA GLY A 229 -24.96 12.30 -15.20
C GLY A 229 -26.19 12.30 -16.10
N ASN A 230 -27.36 12.62 -15.50
CA ASN A 230 -28.61 12.87 -16.20
C ASN A 230 -28.43 13.94 -17.28
N ALA A 231 -28.46 13.54 -18.56
CA ALA A 231 -28.70 14.46 -19.65
C ALA A 231 -30.21 14.79 -19.67
N THR A 232 -30.59 15.88 -19.01
CA THR A 232 -31.88 16.53 -19.24
C THR A 232 -31.95 16.96 -20.71
N ASN A 233 -32.90 16.39 -21.44
CA ASN A 233 -33.35 16.86 -22.74
C ASN A 233 -33.60 18.38 -22.70
N THR A 234 -32.85 19.14 -23.49
CA THR A 234 -33.31 20.43 -24.00
C THR A 234 -33.37 20.34 -25.52
N LYS A 235 -34.59 20.10 -26.02
CA LYS A 235 -34.94 20.35 -27.41
C LYS A 235 -35.28 21.83 -27.54
N ASN A 236 -34.60 22.52 -28.45
CA ASN A 236 -35.18 23.59 -29.25
C ASN A 236 -35.31 23.06 -30.67
#